data_AF-A0A2V6M857-F1
#
_entry.id   AF-A0A2V6M857-F1
#
_cell.length_a   1.000
_cell.length_b   1.000
_cell.length_c   1.000
_cell.angle_alpha   90.00
_cell.angle_beta   90.00
_cell.angle_gamma   90.00
#
_symmetry.space_group_name_H-M   'P 1'
#
loop_
_entity.id
_entity.type
_entity.pdbx_description
1 polymer ?
#
loop_
_entity_poly.entity_id
_entity_poly.type
_entity_poly.pdbx_seq_one_letter_code
_entity_poly.pdbx_strand_id
1 'polypeptide(L)'
;MKRNVLTLAAVGAIALGGFAIAQAQGGPGRCHGQGFSLEHLTKTLSLTSDQQSKVQPILDQAKPQIIAIHKDAMQKTQAVMASTMSQIRPVLTPEQQTKFDALQKAHQDMRAAQQELHNAMQE
;
A
#
# COMPACT_ATOMS: atom_id res chain seq x y z
N MET A 1 -0.16 -37.95 37.07
CA MET A 1 -0.62 -39.03 36.16
C MET A 1 -2.09 -39.31 36.42
N LYS A 2 -2.93 -39.18 35.39
CA LYS A 2 -4.20 -39.89 35.13
C LYS A 2 -4.80 -39.28 33.86
N ARG A 3 -4.76 -40.05 32.77
CA ARG A 3 -5.28 -39.69 31.44
C ARG A 3 -6.68 -40.29 31.32
N ASN A 4 -7.68 -39.46 31.04
CA ASN A 4 -8.98 -39.94 30.54
C ASN A 4 -9.18 -39.42 29.13
N VAL A 5 -9.15 -40.35 28.18
CA VAL A 5 -9.49 -40.13 26.77
C VAL A 5 -10.99 -40.32 26.63
N LEU A 6 -11.70 -39.31 26.12
CA LEU A 6 -13.03 -39.52 25.53
C LEU A 6 -13.11 -38.72 24.23
N THR A 7 -13.03 -39.46 23.13
CA THR A 7 -13.22 -38.99 21.76
C THR A 7 -14.72 -38.79 21.51
N LEU A 8 -15.12 -37.58 21.15
CA LEU A 8 -16.43 -37.30 20.55
C LEU A 8 -16.18 -36.58 19.23
N ALA A 9 -16.31 -37.34 18.14
CA ALA A 9 -16.38 -36.80 16.79
C ALA A 9 -17.76 -36.16 16.62
N ALA A 10 -17.80 -34.86 16.35
CA ALA A 10 -18.98 -34.18 15.83
C ALA A 10 -18.67 -33.71 14.41
N VAL A 11 -19.21 -34.43 13.43
CA VAL A 11 -19.25 -34.02 12.03
C VAL A 11 -20.21 -32.83 11.93
N GLY A 12 -19.66 -31.64 11.68
CA GLY A 12 -20.43 -30.46 11.29
C GLY A 12 -20.34 -30.26 9.78
N ALA A 13 -21.31 -30.80 9.03
CA ALA A 13 -21.49 -30.45 7.63
C ALA A 13 -22.04 -29.02 7.55
N ILE A 14 -21.19 -28.04 7.20
CA ILE A 14 -21.67 -26.70 6.83
C ILE A 14 -21.95 -26.70 5.34
N ALA A 15 -23.21 -26.99 5.01
CA ALA A 15 -23.83 -26.57 3.76
C ALA A 15 -24.33 -25.14 3.93
N LEU A 16 -23.59 -24.16 3.41
CA LEU A 16 -24.05 -22.82 3.06
C LEU A 16 -23.30 -22.47 1.77
N GLY A 17 -23.95 -22.46 0.61
CA GLY A 17 -24.93 -21.44 0.25
C GLY A 17 -24.15 -20.34 -0.48
N GLY A 18 -24.41 -20.20 -1.78
CA GLY A 18 -23.58 -19.46 -2.71
C GLY A 18 -23.26 -18.04 -2.27
N PHE A 19 -21.97 -17.70 -2.33
CA PHE A 19 -21.52 -16.34 -2.58
C PHE A 19 -20.60 -16.39 -3.79
N ALA A 20 -21.15 -16.00 -4.94
CA ALA A 20 -20.35 -15.47 -6.01
C ALA A 20 -19.50 -14.35 -5.40
N ILE A 21 -18.18 -14.51 -5.37
CA ILE A 21 -17.29 -13.42 -5.00
C ILE A 21 -17.31 -12.48 -6.20
N ALA A 22 -18.33 -11.63 -6.21
CA ALA A 22 -18.41 -10.47 -7.06
C ALA A 22 -17.12 -9.68 -6.89
N GLN A 23 -16.55 -9.30 -8.02
CA GLN A 23 -15.28 -8.63 -8.10
C GLN A 23 -15.25 -7.42 -7.18
N ALA A 24 -14.47 -7.48 -6.10
CA ALA A 24 -13.98 -6.28 -5.47
C ALA A 24 -12.81 -5.77 -6.33
N GLN A 25 -13.15 -5.10 -7.42
CA GLN A 25 -12.24 -4.17 -8.08
C GLN A 25 -12.00 -2.99 -7.13
N GLY A 26 -11.19 -3.24 -6.10
CA GLY A 26 -10.56 -2.23 -5.27
C GLY A 26 -9.06 -2.38 -5.47
N GLY A 27 -8.59 -2.13 -6.69
CA GLY A 27 -7.16 -2.08 -6.96
C GLY A 27 -6.50 -1.10 -5.99
N PRO A 28 -5.28 -1.40 -5.48
CA PRO A 28 -4.60 -0.55 -4.52
C PRO A 28 -4.60 0.88 -5.05
N GLY A 29 -5.23 1.77 -4.28
CA GLY A 29 -5.52 3.13 -4.67
C GLY A 29 -4.26 3.76 -5.26
N ARG A 30 -4.26 3.91 -6.59
CA ARG A 30 -3.40 4.84 -7.26
C ARG A 30 -3.80 6.20 -6.72
N CYS A 31 -3.16 6.65 -5.64
CA CYS A 31 -2.92 8.07 -5.47
C CYS A 31 -2.02 8.48 -6.63
N HIS A 32 -2.60 8.56 -7.83
CA HIS A 32 -1.99 9.30 -8.92
C HIS A 32 -1.81 10.68 -8.35
N GLY A 33 -0.55 11.03 -8.11
CA GLY A 33 -0.16 12.39 -7.77
C GLY A 33 -0.56 13.30 -8.91
N GLN A 34 -1.82 13.69 -8.94
CA GLN A 34 -2.24 14.92 -9.58
C GLN A 34 -1.80 16.02 -8.62
N GLY A 35 -0.48 16.16 -8.47
CA GLY A 35 0.12 17.31 -7.81
C GLY A 35 -0.32 18.57 -8.55
N PHE A 36 -0.06 19.73 -7.96
CA PHE A 36 -0.22 21.02 -8.62
C PHE A 36 0.72 21.10 -9.83
N SER A 37 0.33 20.50 -10.96
CA SER A 37 1.03 20.62 -12.23
C SER A 37 0.58 21.91 -12.91
N LEU A 38 1.50 22.54 -13.63
CA LEU A 38 1.16 23.74 -14.40
C LEU A 38 0.04 23.44 -15.39
N GLU A 39 0.10 22.28 -16.07
CA GLU A 39 -0.92 21.84 -17.02
C GLU A 39 -2.32 21.77 -16.39
N HIS A 40 -2.43 21.17 -15.20
CA HIS A 40 -3.72 21.06 -14.50
C HIS A 40 -4.25 22.44 -14.10
N LEU A 41 -3.38 23.31 -13.54
CA LEU A 41 -3.76 24.66 -13.17
C LEU A 41 -4.16 25.51 -14.38
N THR A 42 -3.43 25.39 -15.49
CA THR A 42 -3.75 26.06 -16.75
C THR A 42 -5.10 25.63 -17.28
N LYS A 43 -5.39 24.33 -17.31
CA LYS A 43 -6.66 23.80 -17.81
C LYS A 43 -7.85 24.19 -16.91
N THR A 44 -7.68 24.13 -15.60
CA THR A 44 -8.77 24.41 -14.64
C THR A 44 -9.06 25.89 -14.50
N LEU A 45 -8.03 26.75 -14.56
CA LEU A 45 -8.16 28.19 -14.33
C LEU A 45 -8.06 29.02 -15.61
N SER A 46 -7.89 28.37 -16.76
CA SER A 46 -7.68 29.03 -18.06
C SER A 46 -6.53 30.04 -18.01
N LEU A 47 -5.37 29.63 -17.47
CA LEU A 47 -4.23 30.53 -17.28
C LEU A 47 -3.68 31.03 -18.62
N THR A 48 -3.51 32.35 -18.72
CA THR A 48 -2.80 33.01 -19.82
C THR A 48 -1.31 32.67 -19.82
N SER A 49 -0.61 32.86 -20.94
CA SER A 49 0.84 32.64 -21.04
C SER A 49 1.64 33.41 -19.98
N ASP A 50 1.23 34.65 -19.69
CA ASP A 50 1.87 35.50 -18.68
C ASP A 50 1.63 35.00 -17.24
N GLN A 51 0.49 34.36 -16.98
CA GLN A 51 0.23 33.74 -15.68
C GLN A 51 1.01 32.43 -15.55
N GLN A 52 1.07 31.63 -16.61
CA GLN A 52 1.82 30.39 -16.63
C GLN A 52 3.32 30.62 -16.34
N SER A 53 3.91 31.64 -16.96
CA SER A 53 5.32 32.01 -16.75
C SER A 53 5.61 32.45 -15.30
N LYS A 54 4.62 33.02 -14.60
CA LYS A 54 4.72 33.39 -13.18
C LYS A 54 4.48 32.21 -12.23
N VAL A 55 3.62 31.26 -12.61
CA VAL A 55 3.28 30.09 -11.78
C VAL A 55 4.36 29.02 -11.85
N GLN A 56 4.96 28.79 -13.02
CA GLN A 56 5.99 27.76 -13.22
C GLN A 56 7.10 27.78 -12.15
N PRO A 57 7.81 28.91 -11.89
CA PRO A 57 8.89 28.92 -10.90
C PRO A 57 8.39 28.67 -9.46
N ILE A 58 7.15 29.00 -9.13
CA ILE A 58 6.55 28.73 -7.80
C ILE A 58 6.40 27.22 -7.62
N LEU A 59 5.92 26.52 -8.65
CA LEU A 59 5.78 25.06 -8.62
C LEU A 59 7.16 24.37 -8.59
N ASP A 60 8.12 24.88 -9.36
CA ASP A 60 9.49 24.33 -9.39
C ASP A 60 10.18 24.46 -8.02
N GLN A 61 9.96 25.56 -7.31
CA GLN A 61 10.45 25.74 -5.94
C GLN A 61 9.77 24.80 -4.93
N ALA A 62 8.47 24.52 -5.10
CA ALA A 62 7.71 23.65 -4.21
C ALA A 62 8.03 22.15 -4.41
N LYS A 63 8.27 21.74 -5.65
CA LYS A 63 8.51 20.33 -6.04
C LYS A 63 9.54 19.59 -5.16
N PRO A 64 10.77 20.09 -4.94
CA PRO A 64 11.74 19.37 -4.11
C PRO A 64 11.31 19.23 -2.64
N GLN A 65 10.58 20.22 -2.10
CA GLN A 65 10.08 20.17 -0.72
C GLN A 65 9.01 19.08 -0.56
N ILE A 66 8.09 18.99 -1.52
CA ILE A 66 7.06 17.94 -1.55
C ILE A 66 7.72 16.56 -1.66
N ILE A 67 8.73 16.40 -2.53
CA ILE A 67 9.48 15.15 -2.67
C ILE A 67 10.14 14.75 -1.34
N ALA A 68 10.78 15.70 -0.65
CA ALA A 68 11.41 15.45 0.64
C ALA A 68 10.40 15.02 1.72
N ILE A 69 9.27 15.73 1.84
CA ILE A 69 8.19 15.38 2.76
C ILE A 69 7.64 13.99 2.46
N HIS A 70 7.40 13.68 1.19
CA HIS A 70 6.88 12.39 0.78
C HIS A 70 7.84 11.25 1.14
N LYS A 71 9.15 11.44 0.93
CA LYS A 71 10.17 10.47 1.31
C LYS A 71 10.20 10.21 2.82
N ASP A 72 10.21 11.28 3.63
CA ASP A 72 10.19 11.16 5.10
C ASP A 72 8.90 10.48 5.59
N ALA A 73 7.74 10.89 5.08
CA ALA A 73 6.45 10.29 5.41
C ALA A 73 6.40 8.80 5.04
N MET A 74 6.92 8.41 3.88
CA MET A 74 7.00 7.01 3.48
C MET A 74 7.88 6.19 4.44
N GLN A 75 9.04 6.71 4.84
CA GLN A 75 9.94 6.04 5.78
C GLN A 75 9.27 5.84 7.15
N LYS A 76 8.64 6.88 7.70
CA LYS A 76 7.92 6.81 8.97
C LYS A 76 6.75 5.82 8.89
N THR A 77 5.98 5.86 7.80
CA THR A 77 4.87 4.93 7.57
C THR A 77 5.37 3.48 7.50
N GLN A 78 6.50 3.23 6.83
CA GLN A 78 7.10 1.90 6.76
C GLN A 78 7.48 1.37 8.15
N ALA A 79 8.08 2.21 9.00
CA ALA A 79 8.45 1.84 10.36
C ALA A 79 7.21 1.50 11.22
N VAL A 80 6.17 2.33 11.16
CA VAL A 80 4.90 2.07 11.86
C VAL A 80 4.28 0.76 11.39
N MET A 81 4.21 0.53 10.08
CA MET A 81 3.64 -0.70 9.53
C MET A 81 4.45 -1.92 9.94
N ALA A 82 5.78 -1.87 9.91
CA ALA A 82 6.63 -2.97 10.36
C ALA A 82 6.38 -3.34 11.84
N SER A 83 6.29 -2.33 12.71
CA SER A 83 5.95 -2.53 14.12
C SER A 83 4.56 -3.15 14.30
N THR A 84 3.55 -2.63 13.60
CA THR A 84 2.19 -3.15 13.63
C THR A 84 2.13 -4.62 13.19
N MET A 85 2.81 -4.98 12.11
CA MET A 85 2.84 -6.37 11.64
C MET A 85 3.51 -7.32 12.65
N SER A 86 4.56 -6.85 13.33
CA SER A 86 5.21 -7.61 14.41
C SER A 86 4.29 -7.85 15.61
N GLN A 87 3.43 -6.89 15.94
CA GLN A 87 2.43 -7.03 17.01
C GLN A 87 1.24 -7.92 16.61
N ILE A 88 0.86 -7.94 15.33
CA ILE A 88 -0.22 -8.79 14.82
C ILE A 88 0.21 -10.27 14.79
N ARG A 89 1.43 -10.56 14.34
CA ARG A 89 1.89 -11.94 14.15
C ARG A 89 1.64 -12.89 15.35
N PRO A 90 1.95 -12.54 16.61
CA PRO A 90 1.77 -13.44 17.75
C PRO A 90 0.31 -13.74 18.12
N VAL A 91 -0.66 -12.92 17.70
CA VAL A 91 -2.09 -13.18 17.98
C VAL A 91 -2.75 -14.09 16.94
N LEU A 92 -2.00 -14.46 15.90
CA LEU A 92 -2.47 -15.36 14.82
C LEU A 92 -2.22 -16.82 15.17
N THR A 93 -3.09 -17.70 14.68
CA THR A 93 -2.85 -19.15 14.71
C THR A 93 -1.65 -19.54 13.84
N PRO A 94 -1.03 -20.72 14.03
CA PRO A 94 0.11 -21.16 13.21
C PRO A 94 -0.18 -21.13 11.70
N GLU A 95 -1.37 -21.56 11.29
CA GLU A 95 -1.77 -21.53 9.87
C GLU A 95 -1.92 -20.10 9.32
N GLN A 96 -2.44 -19.19 10.14
CA GLN A 96 -2.57 -17.78 9.79
C GLN A 96 -1.21 -17.07 9.72
N GLN A 97 -0.27 -17.41 10.61
CA GLN A 97 1.10 -16.89 10.57
C GLN A 97 1.79 -17.22 9.25
N THR A 98 1.67 -18.47 8.77
CA THR A 98 2.24 -18.87 7.47
C THR A 98 1.69 -18.03 6.32
N LYS A 99 0.37 -17.77 6.28
CA LYS A 99 -0.24 -16.91 5.26
C LYS A 99 0.21 -15.46 5.38
N PHE A 100 0.29 -14.96 6.61
CA PHE A 100 0.70 -13.60 6.92
C PHE A 100 2.17 -13.32 6.53
N ASP A 101 3.07 -14.25 6.81
CA ASP A 101 4.49 -14.15 6.45
C ASP A 101 4.66 -14.16 4.91
N ALA A 102 3.88 -14.97 4.20
CA ALA A 102 3.87 -14.98 2.73
C ALA A 102 3.39 -13.64 2.14
N LEU A 103 2.33 -13.06 2.71
CA LEU A 103 1.82 -11.74 2.30
C LEU A 103 2.82 -10.61 2.55
N GLN A 104 3.54 -10.65 3.67
CA GLN A 104 4.61 -9.70 3.96
C GLN A 104 5.77 -9.83 2.98
N LYS A 105 6.20 -11.06 2.68
CA LYS A 105 7.27 -11.32 1.71
C LYS A 105 6.90 -10.81 0.32
N ALA A 106 5.69 -11.11 -0.16
CA ALA A 106 5.23 -10.61 -1.46
C ALA A 106 5.26 -9.07 -1.55
N HIS A 107 4.86 -8.37 -0.49
CA HIS A 107 4.96 -6.91 -0.43
C HIS A 107 6.41 -6.40 -0.43
N GLN A 108 7.33 -7.09 0.22
CA GLN A 108 8.75 -6.73 0.22
C GLN A 108 9.37 -6.92 -1.17
N ASP A 109 9.12 -8.07 -1.79
CA ASP A 109 9.61 -8.41 -3.13
C ASP A 109 9.11 -7.41 -4.18
N MET A 110 7.83 -7.04 -4.13
CA MET A 110 7.26 -6.02 -5.02
C MET A 110 7.94 -4.65 -4.83
N ARG A 111 8.21 -4.24 -3.58
CA ARG A 111 8.89 -2.96 -3.32
C ARG A 111 10.34 -2.96 -3.80
N ALA A 112 11.06 -4.06 -3.60
CA ALA A 112 12.42 -4.21 -4.11
C ALA A 112 12.44 -4.12 -5.64
N ALA A 113 11.56 -4.86 -6.32
CA ALA A 113 11.45 -4.82 -7.78
C ALA A 113 11.12 -3.41 -8.32
N GLN A 114 10.23 -2.67 -7.64
CA GLN A 114 9.93 -1.28 -8.00
C GLN A 114 11.14 -0.35 -7.83
N GLN A 115 11.94 -0.55 -6.78
CA GLN A 115 13.15 0.25 -6.55
C GLN A 115 14.22 -0.05 -7.60
N GLU A 116 14.43 -1.32 -7.93
CA GLU A 116 15.35 -1.74 -8.99
C GLU A 116 14.95 -1.14 -10.34
N LEU A 117 13.67 -1.23 -10.70
CA LEU A 117 13.15 -0.62 -11.93
C LEU A 117 13.34 0.90 -11.94
N HIS A 118 13.08 1.58 -10.83
CA HIS A 118 13.25 3.03 -10.73
C HIS A 118 14.72 3.44 -10.93
N ASN A 119 15.66 2.71 -10.31
CA ASN A 119 17.08 2.97 -10.44
C ASN A 119 17.56 2.71 -11.88
N ALA A 120 17.14 1.60 -12.49
CA ALA A 120 17.50 1.25 -13.86
C ALA A 120 16.98 2.25 -14.91
N MET A 121 15.89 2.97 -14.63
CA MET A 121 15.37 4.04 -15.50
C MET A 121 16.08 5.39 -15.28
N GLN A 122 16.93 5.52 -14.25
CA GLN A 122 17.69 6.74 -13.96
C GLN A 122 19.14 6.68 -14.44
N GLU A 123 19.63 5.51 -14.83
CA GLU A 123 20.91 5.30 -15.54
C GLU A 123 20.74 5.47 -17.06
#